data_AF-A0A537Y113-F1
#
_entry.id   AF-A0A537Y113-F1
#
_cell.length_a   1.000
_cell.length_b   1.000
_cell.length_c   1.000
_cell.angle_alpha   90.00
_cell.angle_beta   90.00
_cell.angle_gamma   90.00
#
_symmetry.space_group_name_H-M   'P 1'
#
loop_
_entity.id
_entity.type
_entity.pdbx_description
1 polymer ?
#
loop_
_entity_poly.entity_id
_entity_poly.type
_entity_poly.pdbx_seq_one_letter_code
_entity_poly.pdbx_strand_id
1 'polypeptide(L)'
;MSDGGAPDRFVGRRQFLQGAGALGLLAFVPPVRLGRLMAAAPGPGAAGRFLSGPELDTLRALCRRLIPGPPDDPDPGAGEAMVAEAIDLLLGAFLVTPPLIHAGGPFSDRAGAREDDFAEFVPLDRHAELGWRIRLEGSLGLPEREFAGPVVGLQQIYREGLAHLDAQAQSQYGVAFADAPTQAQDALLADPNDAATQAFVPVAFANSLEAMYGPPEYGGNRGLSGWGYTRWPGDVQPRGYRDDEVTGPDPAPAAAAPAGTSLPAIPPVGLERASRDEFWLGRPGLLRR
;
A
#
# COMPACT_ATOMS: atom_id res chain seq x y z
N MET A 1 23.89 69.04 -10.33
CA MET A 1 24.46 67.96 -11.15
C MET A 1 24.46 66.72 -10.30
N SER A 2 23.59 65.79 -10.68
CA SER A 2 23.40 64.48 -10.09
C SER A 2 24.66 63.63 -10.26
N ASP A 3 24.97 62.80 -9.27
CA ASP A 3 25.28 61.41 -9.60
C ASP A 3 24.82 60.49 -8.48
N GLY A 4 24.02 59.50 -8.86
CA GLY A 4 23.45 58.48 -7.99
C GLY A 4 24.16 57.16 -8.23
N GLY A 5 24.63 56.54 -7.16
CA GLY A 5 25.15 55.17 -7.16
C GLY A 5 24.60 54.42 -5.96
N ALA A 6 23.83 53.37 -6.23
CA ALA A 6 23.05 52.59 -5.26
C ALA A 6 23.92 51.88 -4.20
N PRO A 7 23.39 51.60 -2.99
CA PRO A 7 24.08 50.77 -2.01
C PRO A 7 24.04 49.30 -2.43
N ASP A 8 25.23 48.69 -2.47
CA ASP A 8 25.46 47.25 -2.62
C ASP A 8 24.69 46.47 -1.54
N ARG A 9 23.57 45.86 -1.93
CA ARG A 9 22.82 44.94 -1.07
C ARG A 9 23.47 43.57 -1.14
N PHE A 10 24.50 43.36 -0.32
CA PHE A 10 24.98 42.01 -0.03
C PHE A 10 23.87 41.22 0.69
N VAL A 11 23.16 40.37 -0.06
CA VAL A 11 22.26 39.37 0.49
C VAL A 11 23.10 38.39 1.30
N GLY A 12 23.04 38.51 2.62
CA GLY A 12 23.77 37.61 3.52
C GLY A 12 23.27 36.17 3.38
N ARG A 13 24.18 35.19 3.51
CA ARG A 13 23.90 33.73 3.49
C ARG A 13 22.69 33.32 4.35
N ARG A 14 22.39 34.10 5.40
CA ARG A 14 21.26 33.87 6.31
C ARG A 14 19.89 34.24 5.73
N GLN A 15 19.82 35.22 4.81
CA GLN A 15 18.59 35.58 4.09
C GLN A 15 18.32 34.63 2.90
N PHE A 16 19.36 34.05 2.30
CA PHE A 16 19.19 33.04 1.23
C PHE A 16 18.56 31.74 1.76
N LEU A 17 18.90 31.33 2.99
CA LEU A 17 18.32 30.15 3.64
C LEU A 17 16.88 30.35 4.13
N GLN A 18 16.39 31.58 4.22
CA GLN A 18 15.01 31.87 4.62
C GLN A 18 14.02 31.88 3.43
N GLY A 19 14.51 31.85 2.18
CA GLY A 19 13.67 31.96 0.98
C GLY A 19 13.64 30.76 0.03
N ALA A 20 14.54 29.78 0.16
CA ALA A 20 14.66 28.69 -0.83
C ALA A 20 15.09 27.30 -0.28
N GLY A 21 15.16 27.13 1.04
CA GLY A 21 15.99 26.09 1.68
C GLY A 21 15.39 24.69 1.90
N ALA A 22 14.45 24.23 1.07
CA ALA A 22 14.02 22.82 1.09
C ALA A 22 13.96 22.22 -0.33
N LEU A 23 13.42 22.97 -1.30
CA LEU A 23 13.32 22.53 -2.69
C LEU A 23 14.67 22.52 -3.43
N GLY A 24 15.56 23.49 -3.15
CA GLY A 24 16.85 23.58 -3.83
C GLY A 24 17.88 22.52 -3.41
N LEU A 25 17.70 21.92 -2.23
CA LEU A 25 18.61 20.87 -1.72
C LEU A 25 18.32 19.50 -2.35
N LEU A 26 17.09 19.24 -2.83
CA LEU A 26 16.70 17.96 -3.41
C LEU A 26 17.43 17.65 -4.73
N ALA A 27 17.86 18.67 -5.48
CA ALA A 27 18.55 18.50 -6.76
C ALA A 27 19.95 17.88 -6.65
N PHE A 28 20.54 17.84 -5.44
CA PHE A 28 21.88 17.28 -5.19
C PHE A 28 21.86 16.03 -4.29
N VAL A 29 20.68 15.51 -3.98
CA VAL A 29 20.52 14.28 -3.19
C VAL A 29 20.63 13.10 -4.16
N PRO A 30 21.58 12.16 -3.98
CA PRO A 30 21.61 10.93 -4.78
C PRO A 30 20.24 10.22 -4.71
N PRO A 31 19.73 9.61 -5.79
CA PRO A 31 18.37 9.03 -5.84
C PRO A 31 18.09 8.06 -4.68
N VAL A 32 19.09 7.28 -4.26
CA VAL A 32 19.04 6.38 -3.09
C VAL A 32 18.71 7.10 -1.78
N ARG A 33 19.14 8.36 -1.61
CA ARG A 33 18.82 9.19 -0.44
C ARG A 33 17.48 9.91 -0.58
N LEU A 34 16.99 10.16 -1.80
CA LEU A 34 15.63 10.63 -2.02
C LEU A 34 14.64 9.54 -1.58
N GLY A 35 14.88 8.28 -1.92
CA GLY A 35 14.10 7.13 -1.41
C GLY A 35 14.06 7.05 0.12
N ARG A 36 15.16 7.34 0.83
CA ARG A 36 15.20 7.37 2.30
C ARG A 36 14.55 8.61 2.93
N LEU A 37 14.57 9.75 2.25
CA LEU A 37 13.81 10.96 2.63
C LEU A 37 12.31 10.81 2.32
N MET A 38 11.95 10.00 1.32
CA MET A 38 10.59 9.54 1.07
C MET A 38 10.14 8.48 2.10
N ALA A 39 11.08 7.73 2.68
CA ALA A 39 10.81 6.70 3.69
C ALA A 39 10.59 7.24 5.12
N ALA A 40 10.71 8.55 5.38
CA ALA A 40 10.25 9.10 6.64
C ALA A 40 8.72 9.24 6.57
N ALA A 41 8.01 8.40 7.32
CA ALA A 41 6.57 8.51 7.52
C ALA A 41 6.24 9.95 7.96
N PRO A 42 5.29 10.65 7.32
CA PRO A 42 4.78 11.90 7.88
C PRO A 42 4.27 11.64 9.30
N GLY A 43 4.53 12.53 10.26
CA GLY A 43 3.88 12.42 11.56
C GLY A 43 2.36 12.58 11.47
N PRO A 44 1.61 12.35 12.57
CA PRO A 44 0.20 12.72 12.64
C PRO A 44 0.00 14.18 12.21
N GLY A 45 -1.04 14.46 11.42
CA GLY A 45 -1.36 15.78 10.88
C GLY A 45 -0.42 16.30 9.78
N ALA A 46 0.67 15.59 9.46
CA ALA A 46 1.52 15.96 8.33
C ALA A 46 0.93 15.44 7.01
N ALA A 47 0.94 16.29 5.98
CA ALA A 47 0.46 15.93 4.65
C ALA A 47 1.27 14.77 4.07
N GLY A 48 0.57 13.91 3.33
CA GLY A 48 1.17 12.91 2.47
C GLY A 48 1.71 13.51 1.17
N ARG A 49 1.97 12.64 0.19
CA ARG A 49 2.29 13.01 -1.19
C ARG A 49 1.07 13.47 -1.95
N PHE A 50 -0.07 12.79 -1.77
CA PHE A 50 -1.31 13.10 -2.48
C PHE A 50 -2.40 13.61 -1.54
N LEU A 51 -2.55 12.98 -0.39
CA LEU A 51 -3.54 13.29 0.63
C LEU A 51 -3.05 14.42 1.55
N SER A 52 -4.00 15.22 2.03
CA SER A 52 -3.76 16.14 3.14
C SER A 52 -3.50 15.39 4.46
N GLY A 53 -3.01 16.09 5.48
CA GLY A 53 -2.75 15.50 6.79
C GLY A 53 -3.98 14.81 7.40
N PRO A 54 -5.13 15.50 7.50
CA PRO A 54 -6.37 14.90 8.01
C PRO A 54 -6.84 13.69 7.19
N GLU A 55 -6.81 13.78 5.86
CA GLU A 55 -7.20 12.65 4.99
C GLU A 55 -6.30 11.43 5.23
N LEU A 56 -4.98 11.64 5.37
CA LEU A 56 -4.04 10.56 5.64
C LEU A 56 -4.23 9.97 7.05
N ASP A 57 -4.56 10.79 8.05
CA ASP A 57 -4.89 10.31 9.40
C ASP A 57 -6.16 9.45 9.41
N THR A 58 -7.18 9.86 8.66
CA THR A 58 -8.40 9.06 8.46
C THR A 58 -8.10 7.75 7.74
N LEU A 59 -7.24 7.77 6.71
CA LEU A 59 -6.81 6.56 6.01
C LEU A 59 -6.00 5.62 6.93
N ARG A 60 -5.11 6.16 7.77
CA ARG A 60 -4.37 5.38 8.77
C ARG A 60 -5.29 4.69 9.76
N ALA A 61 -6.31 5.39 10.26
CA ALA A 61 -7.30 4.81 11.15
C ALA A 61 -8.09 3.69 10.46
N LEU A 62 -8.56 3.93 9.23
CA LEU A 62 -9.24 2.94 8.41
C LEU A 62 -8.39 1.67 8.21
N CYS A 63 -7.15 1.82 7.72
CA CYS A 63 -6.28 0.68 7.46
C CYS A 63 -5.97 -0.11 8.75
N ARG A 64 -5.82 0.54 9.90
CA ARG A 64 -5.65 -0.13 11.21
C ARG A 64 -6.87 -0.91 11.68
N ARG A 65 -8.07 -0.63 11.15
CA ARG A 65 -9.27 -1.45 11.40
C ARG A 65 -9.35 -2.62 10.41
N LEU A 66 -8.92 -2.40 9.17
CA LEU A 66 -8.89 -3.43 8.13
C LEU A 66 -7.85 -4.52 8.38
N ILE A 67 -6.65 -4.15 8.84
CA ILE A 67 -5.56 -5.07 9.20
C ILE A 67 -5.04 -4.64 10.57
N PRO A 68 -5.64 -5.16 11.67
CA PRO A 68 -5.26 -4.82 13.03
C PRO A 68 -3.80 -5.14 13.34
N GLY A 69 -3.23 -4.36 14.25
CA GLY A 69 -1.89 -4.54 14.82
C GLY A 69 -1.91 -4.05 16.27
N PRO A 70 -0.74 -3.83 16.91
CA PRO A 70 -0.69 -3.40 18.29
C PRO A 70 -1.41 -2.06 18.52
N PRO A 71 -2.13 -1.88 19.64
CA PRO A 71 -2.25 -2.83 20.76
C PRO A 71 -3.37 -3.88 20.61
N ASP A 72 -4.19 -3.82 19.56
CA ASP A 72 -5.37 -4.69 19.40
C ASP A 72 -4.98 -6.14 19.03
N ASP A 73 -3.90 -6.30 18.27
CA ASP A 73 -3.29 -7.57 17.89
C ASP A 73 -1.79 -7.54 18.26
N PRO A 74 -1.21 -8.57 18.90
CA PRO A 74 0.23 -8.61 19.16
C PRO A 74 1.08 -8.68 17.89
N ASP A 75 0.51 -9.16 16.77
CA ASP A 75 1.19 -9.28 15.48
C ASP A 75 1.14 -7.95 14.69
N PRO A 76 2.12 -7.66 13.82
CA PRO A 76 2.17 -6.38 13.11
C PRO A 76 1.01 -6.22 12.13
N GLY A 77 0.39 -5.04 12.14
CA GLY A 77 -0.72 -4.70 11.26
C GLY A 77 -0.39 -3.63 10.24
N ALA A 78 -1.44 -3.00 9.71
CA ALA A 78 -1.34 -1.93 8.73
C ALA A 78 -0.49 -0.74 9.20
N GLY A 79 -0.51 -0.44 10.51
CA GLY A 79 0.27 0.64 11.11
C GLY A 79 1.77 0.37 11.04
N GLU A 80 2.19 -0.82 11.45
CA GLU A 80 3.59 -1.24 11.47
C GLU A 80 4.16 -1.38 10.06
N ALA A 81 3.30 -1.80 9.12
CA ALA A 81 3.64 -1.97 7.72
C ALA A 81 3.56 -0.69 6.88
N MET A 82 3.12 0.45 7.42
CA MET A 82 2.96 1.72 6.69
C MET A 82 1.98 1.65 5.50
N VAL A 83 0.88 0.91 5.67
CA VAL A 83 -0.08 0.64 4.59
C VAL A 83 -0.73 1.93 4.05
N ALA A 84 -1.15 2.84 4.91
CA ALA A 84 -1.81 4.07 4.49
C ALA A 84 -0.90 4.97 3.65
N GLU A 85 0.38 5.05 4.02
CA GLU A 85 1.40 5.81 3.31
C GLU A 85 1.74 5.17 1.96
N ALA A 86 1.75 3.84 1.85
CA ALA A 86 1.91 3.15 0.58
C ALA A 86 0.76 3.46 -0.39
N ILE A 87 -0.47 3.48 0.12
CA ILE A 87 -1.65 3.87 -0.66
C ILE A 87 -1.53 5.33 -1.11
N ASP A 88 -1.14 6.25 -0.22
CA ASP A 88 -0.90 7.66 -0.57
C ASP A 88 0.20 7.84 -1.62
N LEU A 89 1.28 7.04 -1.56
CA LEU A 89 2.32 7.00 -2.60
C LEU A 89 1.75 6.55 -3.94
N LEU A 90 0.92 5.51 -3.96
CA LEU A 90 0.24 5.03 -5.17
C LEU A 90 -0.68 6.11 -5.77
N LEU A 91 -1.50 6.77 -4.94
CA LEU A 91 -2.37 7.86 -5.38
C LEU A 91 -1.55 9.03 -5.98
N GLY A 92 -0.36 9.29 -5.43
CA GLY A 92 0.58 10.30 -5.88
C GLY A 92 1.59 9.82 -6.93
N ALA A 93 1.46 8.61 -7.51
CA ALA A 93 2.54 7.98 -8.27
C ALA A 93 3.05 8.81 -9.46
N PHE A 94 2.18 9.60 -10.10
CA PHE A 94 2.52 10.47 -11.24
C PHE A 94 3.01 11.88 -10.86
N LEU A 95 3.20 12.18 -9.57
CA LEU A 95 3.76 13.47 -9.12
C LEU A 95 5.30 13.53 -9.26
N VAL A 96 5.94 12.42 -9.63
CA VAL A 96 7.38 12.31 -9.84
C VAL A 96 7.70 11.62 -11.17
N THR A 97 8.96 11.67 -11.59
CA THR A 97 9.43 11.04 -12.82
C THR A 97 10.74 10.30 -12.56
N PRO A 98 10.84 9.00 -12.89
CA PRO A 98 9.77 8.10 -13.37
C PRO A 98 8.62 7.94 -12.35
N PRO A 99 7.39 7.63 -12.80
CA PRO A 99 6.26 7.48 -11.88
C PRO A 99 6.45 6.24 -10.99
N LEU A 100 5.92 6.28 -9.76
CA LEU A 100 6.06 5.22 -8.76
C LEU A 100 5.13 4.02 -9.04
N ILE A 101 5.20 3.46 -10.24
CA ILE A 101 4.29 2.40 -10.74
C ILE A 101 4.99 1.04 -10.85
N HIS A 102 6.18 1.01 -11.45
CA HIS A 102 6.97 -0.20 -11.59
C HIS A 102 8.36 0.05 -11.03
N ALA A 103 8.66 -0.59 -9.89
CA ALA A 103 10.02 -0.74 -9.44
C ALA A 103 10.83 -1.48 -10.50
N GLY A 104 12.14 -1.23 -10.52
CA GLY A 104 13.07 -1.85 -11.44
C GLY A 104 13.23 -3.34 -11.18
N GLY A 105 14.25 -3.92 -11.79
CA GLY A 105 14.55 -5.33 -11.65
C GLY A 105 15.85 -5.71 -12.34
N PRO A 106 16.26 -6.98 -12.25
CA PRO A 106 15.43 -8.10 -11.77
C PRO A 106 15.47 -8.39 -10.26
N PHE A 107 16.42 -7.86 -9.48
CA PHE A 107 16.62 -8.31 -8.09
C PHE A 107 16.81 -7.17 -7.09
N SER A 108 16.35 -7.38 -5.85
CA SER A 108 16.77 -6.55 -4.72
C SER A 108 18.14 -6.96 -4.17
N ASP A 109 18.69 -6.14 -3.28
CA ASP A 109 19.93 -6.44 -2.57
C ASP A 109 19.76 -7.41 -1.37
N ARG A 110 18.52 -7.78 -1.02
CA ARG A 110 18.21 -8.60 0.16
C ARG A 110 18.85 -9.99 0.13
N ALA A 111 19.13 -10.53 -1.05
CA ALA A 111 19.84 -11.80 -1.23
C ALA A 111 21.37 -11.65 -1.34
N GLY A 112 21.92 -10.47 -1.04
CA GLY A 112 23.35 -10.18 -1.09
C GLY A 112 23.85 -9.70 -2.46
N ALA A 113 22.95 -9.20 -3.32
CA ALA A 113 23.36 -8.49 -4.53
C ALA A 113 24.10 -7.19 -4.15
N ARG A 114 24.96 -6.70 -5.06
CA ARG A 114 25.73 -5.46 -4.83
C ARG A 114 24.91 -4.19 -5.04
N GLU A 115 23.86 -4.31 -5.83
CA GLU A 115 22.97 -3.23 -6.27
C GLU A 115 21.54 -3.67 -5.96
N ASP A 116 20.69 -2.71 -5.64
CA ASP A 116 19.26 -2.91 -5.39
C ASP A 116 18.48 -2.36 -6.60
N ASP A 117 18.16 -3.22 -7.56
CA ASP A 117 17.45 -2.81 -8.78
C ASP A 117 16.02 -2.35 -8.49
N PHE A 118 15.44 -2.78 -7.36
CA PHE A 118 14.08 -2.39 -6.97
C PHE A 118 14.04 -0.98 -6.37
N ALA A 119 15.18 -0.41 -5.97
CA ALA A 119 15.26 0.94 -5.43
C ALA A 119 14.97 2.05 -6.46
N GLU A 120 15.07 1.74 -7.75
CA GLU A 120 14.81 2.68 -8.85
C GLU A 120 13.54 2.30 -9.61
N PHE A 121 12.74 3.29 -10.01
CA PHE A 121 11.52 3.06 -10.79
C PHE A 121 11.76 3.22 -12.28
N VAL A 122 11.06 2.43 -13.09
CA VAL A 122 11.23 2.44 -14.56
C VAL A 122 10.20 3.34 -15.24
N PRO A 123 10.57 4.05 -16.32
CA PRO A 123 9.61 4.76 -17.16
C PRO A 123 8.56 3.84 -17.75
N LEU A 124 7.33 4.34 -17.90
CA LEU A 124 6.26 3.63 -18.56
C LEU A 124 6.26 3.93 -20.06
N ASP A 125 5.88 2.93 -20.86
CA ASP A 125 5.46 3.22 -22.23
C ASP A 125 4.10 3.95 -22.24
N ARG A 126 3.74 4.50 -23.41
CA ARG A 126 2.51 5.29 -23.56
C ARG A 126 1.24 4.51 -23.19
N HIS A 127 1.18 3.21 -23.46
CA HIS A 127 -0.01 2.41 -23.20
C HIS A 127 -0.14 2.10 -21.70
N ALA A 128 0.96 1.71 -21.05
CA ALA A 128 1.01 1.50 -19.62
C ALA A 128 0.69 2.79 -18.86
N GLU A 129 1.28 3.92 -19.26
CA GLU A 129 0.97 5.22 -18.66
C GLU A 129 -0.51 5.57 -18.79
N LEU A 130 -1.10 5.41 -19.98
CA LEU A 130 -2.53 5.67 -20.19
C LEU A 130 -3.39 4.83 -19.26
N GLY A 131 -3.15 3.52 -19.18
CA GLY A 131 -3.90 2.61 -18.31
C GLY A 131 -3.79 2.98 -16.83
N TRP A 132 -2.58 3.28 -16.36
CA TRP A 132 -2.36 3.67 -14.96
C TRP A 132 -2.97 5.02 -14.61
N ARG A 133 -2.93 6.00 -15.52
CA ARG A 133 -3.62 7.28 -15.30
C ARG A 133 -5.13 7.11 -15.26
N ILE A 134 -5.72 6.26 -16.11
CA ILE A 134 -7.15 5.95 -16.02
C ILE A 134 -7.48 5.33 -14.65
N ARG A 135 -6.67 4.38 -14.17
CA ARG A 135 -6.88 3.75 -12.85
C ARG A 135 -6.76 4.75 -11.70
N LEU A 136 -5.76 5.63 -11.72
CA LEU A 136 -5.48 6.55 -10.60
C LEU A 136 -6.31 7.83 -10.67
N GLU A 137 -6.27 8.54 -11.79
CA GLU A 137 -6.90 9.86 -11.98
C GLU A 137 -8.34 9.74 -12.47
N GLY A 138 -8.70 8.61 -13.08
CA GLY A 138 -9.98 8.45 -13.77
C GLY A 138 -9.94 8.96 -15.20
N SER A 139 -11.11 8.99 -15.82
CA SER A 139 -11.25 9.38 -17.22
C SER A 139 -11.29 10.89 -17.43
N LEU A 140 -11.77 11.66 -16.45
CA LEU A 140 -11.81 13.14 -16.45
C LEU A 140 -12.49 13.76 -17.69
N GLY A 141 -13.41 13.03 -18.37
CA GLY A 141 -14.04 13.49 -19.61
C GLY A 141 -13.10 13.48 -20.83
N LEU A 142 -11.91 12.89 -20.72
CA LEU A 142 -10.94 12.80 -21.81
C LEU A 142 -11.35 11.67 -22.77
N PRO A 143 -11.60 11.95 -24.07
CA PRO A 143 -12.07 10.94 -25.01
C PRO A 143 -11.17 9.69 -25.11
N GLU A 144 -9.85 9.88 -25.00
CA GLU A 144 -8.85 8.79 -25.03
C GLU A 144 -8.91 7.87 -23.80
N ARG A 145 -9.55 8.30 -22.71
CA ARG A 145 -9.73 7.54 -21.47
C ARG A 145 -11.14 6.96 -21.32
N GLU A 146 -12.09 7.36 -22.16
CA GLU A 146 -13.51 6.96 -22.09
C GLU A 146 -13.94 6.01 -23.21
N PHE A 147 -12.99 5.38 -23.90
CA PHE A 147 -13.27 4.44 -24.99
C PHE A 147 -14.15 3.25 -24.54
N ALA A 148 -14.16 2.92 -23.24
CA ALA A 148 -15.00 1.90 -22.62
C ALA A 148 -16.04 2.48 -21.64
N GLY A 149 -16.31 3.79 -21.74
CA GLY A 149 -17.14 4.56 -20.82
C GLY A 149 -16.35 5.31 -19.75
N PRO A 150 -17.00 6.23 -19.00
CA PRO A 150 -16.36 6.99 -17.93
C PRO A 150 -15.85 6.10 -16.79
N VAL A 151 -14.71 6.47 -16.21
CA VAL A 151 -14.06 5.75 -15.11
C VAL A 151 -13.79 6.72 -13.97
N VAL A 152 -14.25 6.38 -12.77
CA VAL A 152 -13.88 7.07 -11.53
C VAL A 152 -12.52 6.53 -11.08
N GLY A 153 -11.53 7.40 -10.95
CA GLY A 153 -10.18 7.02 -10.54
C GLY A 153 -10.05 6.82 -9.04
N LEU A 154 -9.01 6.09 -8.62
CA LEU A 154 -8.70 5.89 -7.20
C LEU A 154 -8.55 7.22 -6.44
N GLN A 155 -7.96 8.25 -7.03
CA GLN A 155 -7.80 9.56 -6.40
C GLN A 155 -9.15 10.17 -5.96
N GLN A 156 -10.17 10.07 -6.81
CA GLN A 156 -11.52 10.55 -6.48
C GLN A 156 -12.18 9.63 -5.44
N ILE A 157 -12.11 8.31 -5.64
CA ILE A 157 -12.67 7.32 -4.71
C ILE A 157 -12.16 7.54 -3.28
N TYR A 158 -10.84 7.74 -3.11
CA TYR A 158 -10.25 7.95 -1.79
C TYR A 158 -10.64 9.29 -1.19
N ARG A 159 -10.60 10.40 -1.95
CA ARG A 159 -10.99 11.71 -1.40
C ARG A 159 -12.45 11.73 -0.94
N GLU A 160 -13.35 11.19 -1.76
CA GLU A 160 -14.78 11.15 -1.43
C GLU A 160 -15.05 10.18 -0.27
N GLY A 161 -14.46 8.98 -0.29
CA GLY A 161 -14.63 7.97 0.76
C GLY A 161 -14.10 8.43 2.13
N LEU A 162 -12.91 9.03 2.17
CA LEU A 162 -12.32 9.54 3.42
C LEU A 162 -13.12 10.73 3.97
N ALA A 163 -13.52 11.68 3.11
CA ALA A 163 -14.35 12.80 3.53
C ALA A 163 -15.72 12.35 4.04
N HIS A 164 -16.29 11.30 3.45
CA HIS A 164 -17.55 10.71 3.89
C HIS A 164 -17.43 10.06 5.27
N LEU A 165 -16.37 9.27 5.51
CA LEU A 165 -16.10 8.67 6.83
C LEU A 165 -15.95 9.75 7.92
N ASP A 166 -15.19 10.81 7.64
CA ASP A 166 -15.03 11.92 8.58
C ASP A 166 -16.34 12.65 8.83
N ALA A 167 -17.17 12.86 7.81
CA ALA A 167 -18.49 13.47 7.98
C ALA A 167 -19.42 12.61 8.84
N GLN A 168 -19.42 11.29 8.67
CA GLN A 168 -20.19 10.37 9.50
C GLN A 168 -19.72 10.39 10.95
N ALA A 169 -18.41 10.32 11.18
CA ALA A 169 -17.84 10.39 12.52
C ALA A 169 -18.17 11.72 13.21
N GLN A 170 -18.04 12.83 12.48
CA GLN A 170 -18.35 14.17 13.00
C GLN A 170 -19.83 14.32 13.34
N SER A 171 -20.72 13.77 12.52
CA SER A 171 -22.18 13.80 12.73
C SER A 171 -22.61 12.97 13.94
N GLN A 172 -22.05 11.75 14.10
CA GLN A 172 -22.51 10.80 15.12
C GLN A 172 -21.77 10.95 16.45
N TYR A 173 -20.49 11.32 16.42
CA TYR A 173 -19.59 11.33 17.59
C TYR A 173 -18.96 12.70 17.87
N GLY A 174 -19.11 13.68 16.98
CA GLY A 174 -18.61 15.03 17.18
C GLY A 174 -17.09 15.20 16.97
N VAL A 175 -16.42 14.18 16.45
CA VAL A 175 -14.96 14.14 16.21
C VAL A 175 -14.66 13.60 14.80
N ALA A 176 -13.45 13.82 14.30
CA ALA A 176 -12.98 13.17 13.07
C ALA A 176 -12.94 11.64 13.24
N PHE A 177 -13.01 10.91 12.13
CA PHE A 177 -12.99 9.44 12.15
C PHE A 177 -11.72 8.90 12.82
N ALA A 178 -10.58 9.52 12.53
CA ALA A 178 -9.29 9.16 13.13
C ALA A 178 -9.25 9.29 14.66
N ASP A 179 -10.05 10.23 15.21
CA ASP A 179 -10.11 10.52 16.64
C ASP A 179 -11.27 9.78 17.35
N ALA A 180 -12.16 9.14 16.58
CA ALA A 180 -13.26 8.37 17.15
C ALA A 180 -12.73 7.14 17.92
N PRO A 181 -13.41 6.71 19.00
CA PRO A 181 -13.09 5.44 19.65
C PRO A 181 -13.09 4.28 18.66
N THR A 182 -12.23 3.28 18.86
CA THR A 182 -12.08 2.14 17.94
C THR A 182 -13.40 1.43 17.65
N GLN A 183 -14.23 1.22 18.67
CA GLN A 183 -15.57 0.64 18.50
C GLN A 183 -16.50 1.51 17.64
N ALA A 184 -16.36 2.84 17.67
CA ALA A 184 -17.10 3.74 16.82
C ALA A 184 -16.59 3.69 15.37
N GLN A 185 -15.28 3.61 15.17
CA GLN A 185 -14.69 3.39 13.85
C GLN A 185 -15.22 2.08 13.23
N ASP A 186 -15.19 0.99 13.98
CA ASP A 186 -15.68 -0.32 13.53
C ASP A 186 -17.17 -0.28 13.18
N ALA A 187 -17.99 0.39 14.01
CA ALA A 187 -19.42 0.53 13.76
C ALA A 187 -19.72 1.32 12.48
N LEU A 188 -18.98 2.40 12.22
CA LEU A 188 -19.11 3.19 10.99
C LEU A 188 -18.71 2.38 9.76
N LEU A 189 -17.59 1.64 9.82
CA LEU A 189 -17.13 0.80 8.71
C LEU A 189 -18.06 -0.38 8.41
N ALA A 190 -18.74 -0.89 9.44
CA ALA A 190 -19.62 -2.04 9.34
C ALA A 190 -21.09 -1.69 9.07
N ASP A 191 -21.48 -0.41 9.00
CA ASP A 191 -22.88 -0.02 8.77
C ASP A 191 -23.34 -0.43 7.36
N PRO A 192 -24.26 -1.41 7.22
CA PRO A 192 -24.73 -1.86 5.93
C PRO A 192 -25.65 -0.85 5.22
N ASN A 193 -26.15 0.17 5.95
CA ASN A 193 -27.03 1.18 5.38
C ASN A 193 -26.25 2.33 4.73
N ASP A 194 -24.95 2.42 4.99
CA ASP A 194 -24.08 3.41 4.39
C ASP A 194 -23.48 2.90 3.08
N ALA A 195 -24.24 3.06 2.00
CA ALA A 195 -23.82 2.60 0.68
C ALA A 195 -22.50 3.22 0.20
N ALA A 196 -22.17 4.45 0.61
CA ALA A 196 -20.92 5.11 0.21
C ALA A 196 -19.72 4.47 0.92
N THR A 197 -19.83 4.24 2.23
CA THR A 197 -18.82 3.50 3.00
C THR A 197 -18.67 2.07 2.47
N GLN A 198 -19.78 1.37 2.21
CA GLN A 198 -19.75 -0.01 1.69
C GLN A 198 -19.16 -0.11 0.27
N ALA A 199 -19.21 0.95 -0.53
CA ALA A 199 -18.53 1.01 -1.83
C ALA A 199 -17.02 1.29 -1.69
N PHE A 200 -16.63 2.11 -0.70
CA PHE A 200 -15.24 2.52 -0.49
C PHE A 200 -14.38 1.45 0.20
N VAL A 201 -14.91 0.81 1.25
CA VAL A 201 -14.17 -0.15 2.08
C VAL A 201 -13.52 -1.28 1.27
N PRO A 202 -14.20 -1.94 0.30
CA PRO A 202 -13.57 -2.99 -0.51
C PRO A 202 -12.36 -2.50 -1.33
N VAL A 203 -12.41 -1.27 -1.84
CA VAL A 203 -11.29 -0.65 -2.58
C VAL A 203 -10.12 -0.39 -1.65
N ALA A 204 -10.39 0.17 -0.46
CA ALA A 204 -9.39 0.41 0.57
C ALA A 204 -8.76 -0.91 1.05
N PHE A 205 -9.56 -1.96 1.22
CA PHE A 205 -9.10 -3.27 1.64
C PHE A 205 -8.19 -3.93 0.60
N ALA A 206 -8.57 -3.91 -0.68
CA ALA A 206 -7.74 -4.46 -1.75
C ALA A 206 -6.36 -3.79 -1.80
N ASN A 207 -6.31 -2.45 -1.79
CA ASN A 207 -5.05 -1.72 -1.79
C ASN A 207 -4.27 -1.90 -0.46
N SER A 208 -4.97 -2.12 0.66
CA SER A 208 -4.33 -2.42 1.95
C SER A 208 -3.62 -3.76 1.91
N LEU A 209 -4.21 -4.78 1.26
CA LEU A 209 -3.56 -6.08 1.07
C LEU A 209 -2.34 -5.97 0.14
N GLU A 210 -2.46 -5.23 -0.96
CA GLU A 210 -1.34 -4.97 -1.88
C GLU A 210 -0.18 -4.27 -1.14
N ALA A 211 -0.47 -3.28 -0.31
CA ALA A 211 0.54 -2.57 0.48
C ALA A 211 1.11 -3.43 1.62
N MET A 212 0.28 -4.19 2.34
CA MET A 212 0.69 -4.99 3.50
C MET A 212 1.63 -6.13 3.10
N TYR A 213 1.33 -6.79 1.99
CA TYR A 213 2.00 -8.03 1.58
C TYR A 213 2.82 -7.89 0.29
N GLY A 214 2.84 -6.70 -0.32
CA GLY A 214 3.64 -6.40 -1.49
C GLY A 214 5.12 -6.09 -1.17
N PRO A 215 5.93 -5.83 -2.21
CA PRO A 215 7.31 -5.39 -2.05
C PRO A 215 7.42 -4.05 -1.30
N PRO A 216 8.36 -3.91 -0.35
CA PRO A 216 8.48 -2.70 0.47
C PRO A 216 8.87 -1.44 -0.32
N GLU A 217 9.31 -1.58 -1.57
CA GLU A 217 9.70 -0.47 -2.44
C GLU A 217 8.49 0.38 -2.87
N TYR A 218 7.27 -0.16 -2.75
CA TYR A 218 6.02 0.59 -2.91
C TYR A 218 5.57 1.30 -1.62
N GLY A 219 6.40 1.28 -0.57
CA GLY A 219 6.23 2.02 0.68
C GLY A 219 5.46 1.29 1.79
N GLY A 220 4.77 0.21 1.43
CA GLY A 220 4.12 -0.70 2.38
C GLY A 220 5.08 -1.76 2.91
N ASN A 221 4.55 -2.79 3.57
CA ASN A 221 5.31 -3.93 4.10
C ASN A 221 6.63 -3.50 4.78
N ARG A 222 6.60 -2.37 5.49
CA ARG A 222 7.81 -1.75 5.99
C ARG A 222 8.53 -2.68 6.95
N GLY A 223 9.84 -2.77 6.80
CA GLY A 223 10.65 -3.69 7.60
C GLY A 223 10.32 -5.17 7.34
N LEU A 224 9.69 -5.48 6.20
CA LEU A 224 9.22 -6.82 5.85
C LEU A 224 8.19 -7.36 6.85
N SER A 225 7.40 -6.48 7.48
CA SER A 225 6.44 -6.83 8.53
C SER A 225 5.41 -7.85 8.07
N GLY A 226 4.77 -7.65 6.91
CA GLY A 226 3.80 -8.58 6.35
C GLY A 226 4.43 -9.91 5.90
N TRP A 227 5.61 -9.85 5.28
CA TRP A 227 6.34 -11.06 4.86
C TRP A 227 6.83 -11.87 6.06
N GLY A 228 7.45 -11.22 7.04
CA GLY A 228 7.94 -11.83 8.26
C GLY A 228 6.81 -12.47 9.08
N TYR A 229 5.69 -11.77 9.24
CA TYR A 229 4.50 -12.30 9.91
C TYR A 229 3.95 -13.55 9.23
N THR A 230 3.81 -13.53 7.90
CA THR A 230 3.33 -14.68 7.12
C THR A 230 4.40 -15.76 6.91
N ARG A 231 5.60 -15.56 7.45
CA ARG A 231 6.78 -16.43 7.26
C ARG A 231 7.13 -16.63 5.78
N TRP A 232 6.76 -15.67 4.94
CA TRP A 232 7.21 -15.64 3.57
C TRP A 232 8.62 -15.03 3.53
N PRO A 233 9.63 -15.73 2.99
CA PRO A 233 11.01 -15.23 2.93
C PRO A 233 11.20 -14.06 1.96
N GLY A 234 10.14 -13.66 1.24
CA GLY A 234 10.22 -12.61 0.24
C GLY A 234 10.88 -13.08 -1.05
N ASP A 235 11.56 -12.13 -1.68
CA ASP A 235 12.42 -12.34 -2.85
C ASP A 235 13.80 -12.94 -2.51
N VAL A 236 14.02 -13.29 -1.24
CA VAL A 236 15.17 -14.07 -0.78
C VAL A 236 14.85 -15.56 -0.94
N GLN A 237 14.69 -16.03 -2.19
CA GLN A 237 14.45 -17.46 -2.41
C GLN A 237 15.58 -18.31 -1.80
N PRO A 238 15.28 -19.46 -1.19
CA PRO A 238 16.31 -20.35 -0.66
C PRO A 238 17.26 -20.75 -1.81
N ARG A 239 18.54 -20.96 -1.47
CA ARG A 239 19.60 -21.38 -2.42
C ARG A 239 19.38 -22.78 -3.02
N GLY A 240 18.18 -23.34 -2.92
CA GLY A 240 17.83 -24.75 -3.05
C GLY A 240 17.54 -25.37 -1.67
N TYR A 241 16.68 -26.38 -1.65
CA TYR A 241 16.48 -27.23 -0.48
C TYR A 241 17.60 -28.26 -0.41
N ARG A 242 18.08 -28.58 0.79
CA ARG A 242 18.97 -29.71 1.03
C ARG A 242 18.18 -31.02 0.92
N ASP A 243 18.87 -32.13 0.62
CA ASP A 243 18.23 -33.45 0.50
C ASP A 243 17.44 -33.82 1.76
N ASP A 244 17.94 -33.48 2.95
CA ASP A 244 17.27 -33.71 4.23
C ASP A 244 16.03 -32.83 4.45
N GLU A 245 16.03 -31.60 3.94
CA GLU A 245 14.85 -30.71 3.94
C GLU A 245 13.74 -31.20 2.99
N VAL A 246 14.07 -31.99 1.96
CA VAL A 246 13.10 -32.54 1.00
C VAL A 246 12.62 -33.94 1.38
N THR A 247 13.51 -34.75 1.95
CA THR A 247 13.21 -36.17 2.26
C THR A 247 12.69 -36.39 3.67
N GLY A 248 12.99 -35.48 4.60
CA GLY A 248 12.49 -35.55 5.97
C GLY A 248 11.04 -35.09 6.10
N PRO A 249 10.27 -35.63 7.06
CA PRO A 249 9.03 -34.97 7.46
C PRO A 249 9.35 -33.59 8.01
N ASP A 250 8.48 -32.61 7.76
CA ASP A 250 8.58 -31.29 8.39
C ASP A 250 8.79 -31.47 9.90
N PRO A 251 9.70 -30.70 10.53
CA PRO A 251 9.87 -30.76 11.98
C PRO A 251 8.51 -30.49 12.62
N ALA A 252 8.14 -31.34 13.58
CA ALA A 252 6.87 -31.19 14.30
C ALA A 252 6.76 -29.74 14.78
N PRO A 253 5.64 -29.04 14.51
CA PRO A 253 5.51 -27.66 14.91
C PRO A 253 5.78 -27.57 16.41
N ALA A 254 6.55 -26.55 16.82
CA ALA A 254 6.71 -26.23 18.24
C ALA A 254 5.31 -26.20 18.84
N ALA A 255 5.07 -27.02 19.88
CA ALA A 255 3.75 -27.24 20.43
C ALA A 255 3.04 -25.89 20.61
N ALA A 256 2.02 -25.65 19.79
CA ALA A 256 1.19 -24.47 19.95
C ALA A 256 0.66 -24.47 21.38
N ALA A 257 0.73 -23.32 22.06
CA ALA A 257 0.04 -23.16 23.33
C ALA A 257 -1.40 -23.66 23.17
N PRO A 258 -1.94 -24.45 24.11
CA PRO A 258 -3.19 -25.15 23.89
C PRO A 258 -4.30 -24.14 23.57
N ALA A 259 -4.71 -24.11 22.31
CA ALA A 259 -5.85 -23.33 21.87
C ALA A 259 -7.08 -23.93 22.56
N GLY A 260 -7.62 -23.19 23.52
CA GLY A 260 -8.79 -23.58 24.29
C GLY A 260 -10.06 -23.47 23.46
N THR A 261 -10.23 -24.31 22.44
CA THR A 261 -11.52 -24.74 21.87
C THR A 261 -11.27 -25.76 20.78
N SER A 262 -11.63 -27.02 21.04
CA SER A 262 -11.64 -28.08 20.03
C SER A 262 -12.75 -27.79 19.02
N LEU A 263 -12.39 -27.49 17.77
CA LEU A 263 -13.34 -27.56 16.66
C LEU A 263 -13.81 -29.02 16.49
N PRO A 264 -15.10 -29.27 16.23
CA PRO A 264 -15.58 -30.61 15.97
C PRO A 264 -14.88 -31.17 14.72
N ALA A 265 -14.38 -32.40 14.82
CA ALA A 265 -13.72 -33.08 13.71
C ALA A 265 -14.67 -33.19 12.51
N ILE A 266 -14.26 -32.65 11.37
CA ILE A 266 -14.96 -32.84 10.10
C ILE A 266 -14.75 -34.32 9.72
N PRO A 267 -15.81 -35.11 9.53
CA PRO A 267 -15.66 -36.50 9.10
C PRO A 267 -15.00 -36.51 7.71
N PRO A 268 -14.09 -37.48 7.45
CA PRO A 268 -13.42 -37.55 6.17
C PRO A 268 -14.47 -37.69 5.06
N VAL A 269 -14.55 -36.68 4.20
CA VAL A 269 -15.32 -36.79 2.96
C VAL A 269 -14.58 -37.83 2.13
N GLY A 270 -15.26 -38.92 1.78
CA GLY A 270 -14.73 -39.96 0.90
C GLY A 270 -14.51 -39.44 -0.51
N LEU A 271 -13.46 -38.63 -0.69
CA LEU A 271 -13.02 -38.13 -1.97
C LEU A 271 -12.03 -39.14 -2.56
N GLU A 272 -12.48 -39.93 -3.53
CA GLU A 272 -11.57 -40.72 -4.35
C GLU A 272 -10.69 -39.78 -5.18
N ARG A 273 -9.40 -40.10 -5.27
CA ARG A 273 -8.44 -39.38 -6.10
C ARG A 273 -8.86 -39.49 -7.57
N ALA A 274 -9.00 -38.36 -8.25
CA ALA A 274 -9.26 -38.36 -9.69
C ALA A 274 -8.13 -39.08 -10.45
N SER A 275 -8.51 -39.90 -11.45
CA SER A 275 -7.58 -40.57 -12.35
C SER A 275 -6.65 -39.57 -13.05
N ARG A 276 -5.36 -39.92 -13.16
CA ARG A 276 -4.34 -39.09 -13.82
C ARG A 276 -4.43 -39.10 -15.34
N ASP A 277 -5.03 -40.13 -15.93
CA ASP A 277 -5.05 -40.34 -17.38
C ASP A 277 -6.31 -39.76 -18.05
N GLU A 278 -7.36 -39.48 -17.27
CA GLU A 278 -8.68 -39.06 -17.79
C GLU A 278 -9.34 -38.00 -16.87
N PHE A 279 -8.60 -36.97 -16.47
CA PHE A 279 -9.06 -35.97 -15.50
C PHE A 279 -10.32 -35.19 -15.95
N TRP A 280 -10.68 -35.25 -17.24
CA TRP A 280 -11.85 -34.58 -17.84
C TRP A 280 -13.13 -35.43 -17.83
N LEU A 281 -13.10 -36.71 -17.44
CA LEU A 281 -14.25 -37.62 -17.56
C LEU A 281 -15.25 -37.60 -16.37
N GLY A 282 -15.05 -36.71 -15.38
CA GLY A 282 -15.88 -36.63 -14.18
C GLY A 282 -16.85 -35.44 -14.10
N ARG A 283 -17.03 -34.64 -15.16
CA ARG A 283 -17.91 -33.46 -15.10
C ARG A 283 -19.26 -33.70 -15.80
N PRO A 284 -20.39 -33.62 -15.08
CA PRO A 284 -21.71 -33.61 -15.71
C PRO A 284 -21.79 -32.42 -16.69
N GLY A 285 -22.12 -32.67 -17.96
CA GLY A 285 -22.39 -31.62 -18.96
C GLY A 285 -21.46 -31.55 -20.17
N LEU A 286 -20.37 -32.33 -20.23
CA LEU A 286 -19.53 -32.42 -21.42
C LEU A 286 -19.82 -33.73 -22.17
N LEU A 287 -20.62 -33.66 -23.23
CA LEU A 287 -20.92 -34.80 -24.09
C LEU A 287 -19.71 -35.15 -24.97
N ARG A 288 -19.43 -36.45 -25.07
CA ARG A 288 -18.49 -37.01 -26.05
C ARG A 288 -18.98 -36.70 -27.47
N ARG A 289 -18.12 -36.16 -28.32
CA ARG A 289 -18.27 -36.29 -29.78
C ARG A 289 -17.45 -37.47 -30.26
#